data_AF-A0A0C1R401-F1
#
_entry.id   AF-A0A0C1R401-F1
#
_cell.length_a   1.000
_cell.length_b   1.000
_cell.length_c   1.000
_cell.angle_alpha   90.00
_cell.angle_beta   90.00
_cell.angle_gamma   90.00
#
_symmetry.space_group_name_H-M   'P 1'
#
loop_
_entity.id
_entity.type
_entity.pdbx_description
1 polymer ?
#
loop_
_entity_poly.entity_id
_entity_poly.type
_entity_poly.pdbx_seq_one_letter_code
_entity_poly.pdbx_strand_id
1 'polypeptide(L)'
;EKEFLYKTEAIAPLFNLSPRFDSGLTDLIALDNYGNFLSLERTFTGLGFSIAIYQVSIESADDISKIESLATVDLNNIKPVAKKLLFDLRTLDLALDNIEGFTLGDKLPDGQRSLILVSDNNFNPLQQTQVLAFKLKMEAPIIRLIRHLFSAFGN
;
A
#
# COMPACT_ATOMS: atom_id res chain seq x y z
N GLU A 1 -15.20 -16.91 -2.61
CA GLU A 1 -13.97 -16.13 -2.37
C GLU A 1 -13.64 -15.41 -3.67
N LYS A 2 -13.00 -14.23 -3.61
CA LYS A 2 -12.59 -13.47 -4.80
C LYS A 2 -11.10 -13.21 -4.73
N GLU A 3 -10.45 -13.17 -5.88
CA GLU A 3 -9.02 -12.90 -5.99
C GLU A 3 -8.81 -11.77 -6.98
N PHE A 4 -7.77 -10.95 -6.76
CA PHE A 4 -7.51 -9.77 -7.58
C PHE A 4 -6.02 -9.65 -7.87
N LEU A 5 -5.68 -9.24 -9.10
CA LEU A 5 -4.30 -8.99 -9.49
C LEU A 5 -3.79 -7.67 -8.87
N TYR A 6 -2.86 -7.78 -7.92
CA TYR A 6 -2.11 -6.65 -7.36
C TYR A 6 -0.72 -6.57 -8.02
N LYS A 7 -0.41 -5.45 -8.67
CA LYS A 7 0.92 -5.19 -9.26
C LYS A 7 1.67 -4.23 -8.34
N THR A 8 2.81 -4.65 -7.79
CA THR A 8 3.72 -3.78 -7.04
C THR A 8 4.38 -2.76 -7.97
N GLU A 9 4.72 -1.57 -7.45
CA GLU A 9 5.47 -0.60 -8.26
C GLU A 9 6.92 -1.07 -8.45
N ALA A 10 7.42 -0.90 -9.67
CA ALA A 10 8.82 -1.16 -9.97
C ALA A 10 9.67 -0.02 -9.40
N ILE A 11 10.63 -0.35 -8.55
CA ILE A 11 11.65 0.61 -8.09
C ILE A 11 12.97 0.21 -8.74
N ALA A 12 13.40 0.96 -9.75
CA ALA A 12 14.69 0.71 -10.38
C ALA A 12 15.82 1.12 -9.41
N PRO A 13 16.77 0.24 -9.07
CA PRO A 13 17.94 0.65 -8.32
C PRO A 13 18.80 1.59 -9.18
N LEU A 14 19.24 2.72 -8.62
CA LEU A 14 20.17 3.65 -9.26
C LEU A 14 21.52 2.97 -9.61
N PHE A 15 21.93 2.04 -8.76
CA PHE A 15 23.10 1.19 -8.98
C PHE A 15 22.76 -0.25 -8.60
N ASN A 16 23.05 -1.21 -9.48
CA ASN A 16 22.83 -2.62 -9.19
C ASN A 16 24.04 -3.19 -8.42
N LEU A 17 24.14 -2.83 -7.13
CA LEU A 17 25.30 -3.17 -6.27
C LEU A 17 25.11 -4.45 -5.46
N SER A 18 23.91 -5.04 -5.48
CA SER A 18 23.56 -6.20 -4.66
C SER A 18 22.67 -7.17 -5.46
N PRO A 19 22.87 -8.49 -5.34
CA PRO A 19 21.94 -9.48 -5.89
C PRO A 19 20.62 -9.56 -5.10
N ARG A 20 20.54 -8.90 -3.92
CA ARG A 20 19.33 -8.86 -3.09
C ARG A 20 18.56 -7.59 -3.39
N PHE A 21 17.62 -7.72 -4.32
CA PHE A 21 16.57 -6.76 -4.58
C PHE A 21 15.25 -7.46 -4.28
N ASP A 22 14.53 -6.98 -3.28
CA ASP A 22 13.29 -7.60 -2.82
C ASP A 22 12.22 -6.52 -2.67
N SER A 23 11.05 -6.74 -3.26
CA SER A 23 9.96 -5.78 -3.33
C SER A 23 8.63 -6.48 -3.14
N GLY A 24 7.79 -5.94 -2.26
CA GLY A 24 6.51 -6.58 -1.97
C GLY A 24 5.49 -5.66 -1.32
N LEU A 25 4.25 -6.12 -1.35
CA LEU A 25 3.17 -5.66 -0.48
C LEU A 25 3.45 -6.21 0.93
N THR A 26 3.87 -5.36 1.85
CA THR A 26 4.22 -5.80 3.21
C THR A 26 3.05 -5.78 4.16
N ASP A 27 2.11 -4.85 3.98
CA ASP A 27 0.89 -4.77 4.80
C ASP A 27 -0.28 -4.14 4.04
N LEU A 28 -1.51 -4.46 4.45
CA LEU A 28 -2.76 -4.03 3.82
C LEU A 28 -3.85 -3.80 4.86
N ILE A 29 -4.47 -2.62 4.87
CA ILE A 29 -5.59 -2.27 5.75
C ILE A 29 -6.84 -1.97 4.94
N ALA A 30 -7.96 -2.62 5.26
CA ALA A 30 -9.26 -2.26 4.74
C ALA A 30 -9.73 -0.92 5.32
N LEU A 31 -10.10 0.02 4.44
CA LEU A 31 -10.64 1.33 4.83
C LEU A 31 -12.17 1.30 4.97
N ASP A 32 -12.83 0.38 4.26
CA ASP A 32 -14.28 0.17 4.27
C ASP A 32 -14.64 -1.23 3.72
N ASN A 33 -15.95 -1.50 3.65
CA ASN A 33 -16.51 -2.74 3.13
C ASN A 33 -16.82 -2.68 1.61
N TYR A 34 -16.33 -1.65 0.91
CA TYR A 34 -16.57 -1.43 -0.52
C TYR A 34 -15.32 -1.71 -1.37
N GLY A 35 -14.29 -2.32 -0.77
CA GLY A 35 -13.09 -2.72 -1.49
C GLY A 35 -12.04 -1.62 -1.60
N ASN A 36 -12.03 -0.65 -0.68
CA ASN A 36 -10.97 0.35 -0.58
C ASN A 36 -9.97 -0.03 0.52
N PHE A 37 -8.69 0.09 0.22
CA PHE A 37 -7.60 -0.28 1.12
C PHE A 37 -6.50 0.79 1.14
N LEU A 38 -5.69 0.76 2.19
CA LEU A 38 -4.32 1.25 2.15
C LEU A 38 -3.40 0.05 2.01
N SER A 39 -2.38 0.17 1.16
CA SER A 39 -1.27 -0.78 1.08
C SER A 39 0.04 -0.11 1.42
N LEU A 40 0.90 -0.86 2.09
CA LEU A 40 2.30 -0.53 2.32
C LEU A 40 3.14 -1.39 1.37
N GLU A 41 3.88 -0.75 0.47
CA GLU A 41 4.90 -1.43 -0.34
C GLU A 41 6.28 -1.05 0.17
N ARG A 42 7.17 -2.05 0.24
CA ARG A 42 8.57 -1.86 0.60
C ARG A 42 9.45 -2.56 -0.42
N THR A 43 10.53 -1.88 -0.78
CA THR A 43 11.62 -2.43 -1.57
C THR A 43 12.95 -2.29 -0.83
N PHE A 44 13.71 -3.36 -0.71
CA PHE A 44 15.12 -3.29 -0.33
C PHE A 44 15.99 -3.16 -1.58
N THR A 45 16.76 -2.07 -1.65
CA THR A 45 17.55 -1.71 -2.85
C THR A 45 19.04 -2.06 -2.73
N GLY A 46 19.47 -2.67 -1.62
CA GLY A 46 20.88 -2.86 -1.28
C GLY A 46 21.53 -1.63 -0.62
N LEU A 47 21.06 -0.41 -0.91
CA LEU A 47 21.51 0.84 -0.29
C LEU A 47 20.61 1.33 0.84
N GLY A 48 19.43 0.72 0.99
CA GLY A 48 18.42 1.09 1.97
C GLY A 48 17.03 0.69 1.51
N PHE A 49 16.03 1.15 2.25
CA PHE A 49 14.63 0.87 1.98
C PHE A 49 13.95 2.01 1.21
N SER A 50 13.14 1.61 0.23
CA SER A 50 12.18 2.48 -0.43
C SER A 50 10.79 2.04 -0.01
N ILE A 51 10.03 2.90 0.65
CA ILE A 51 8.73 2.55 1.23
C ILE A 51 7.69 3.55 0.77
N ALA A 52 6.54 3.06 0.35
CA ALA A 52 5.46 3.90 -0.13
C ALA A 52 4.09 3.37 0.33
N ILE A 53 3.19 4.30 0.62
CA ILE A 53 1.79 4.03 0.93
C ILE A 53 0.95 4.37 -0.29
N TYR A 54 0.08 3.43 -0.66
CA TYR A 54 -0.88 3.63 -1.74
C TYR A 54 -2.32 3.48 -1.24
N GLN A 55 -3.23 4.22 -1.86
CA GLN A 55 -4.65 3.92 -1.84
C GLN A 55 -4.92 2.87 -2.92
N VAL A 56 -5.68 1.84 -2.58
CA VAL A 56 -6.03 0.73 -3.48
C VAL A 56 -7.54 0.58 -3.54
N SER A 57 -8.08 0.30 -4.74
CA SER A 57 -9.48 -0.06 -4.94
C SER A 57 -9.60 -1.28 -5.85
N ILE A 58 -10.44 -2.24 -5.43
CA ILE A 58 -10.79 -3.43 -6.22
C ILE A 58 -12.08 -3.25 -7.04
N GLU A 59 -12.75 -2.10 -6.94
CA GLU A 59 -14.10 -1.87 -7.49
C GLU A 59 -14.20 -2.18 -8.99
N SER A 60 -13.15 -1.86 -9.74
CA SER A 60 -13.10 -2.03 -11.18
C SER A 60 -12.12 -3.11 -11.64
N ALA A 61 -11.57 -3.90 -10.70
CA ALA A 61 -10.60 -4.96 -10.98
C ALA A 61 -11.32 -6.26 -11.37
N ASP A 62 -10.67 -7.06 -12.20
CA ASP A 62 -11.20 -8.36 -12.58
C ASP A 62 -11.04 -9.36 -11.43
N ASP A 63 -12.10 -10.16 -11.20
CA ASP A 63 -12.04 -11.31 -10.28
C ASP A 63 -11.31 -12.45 -10.98
N ILE A 64 -10.10 -12.75 -10.51
CA ILE A 64 -9.21 -13.77 -11.07
C ILE A 64 -9.32 -15.12 -10.37
N SER A 65 -10.28 -15.31 -9.46
CA SER A 65 -10.44 -16.55 -8.67
C SER A 65 -10.68 -17.83 -9.48
N LYS A 66 -10.93 -17.70 -10.79
CA LYS A 66 -11.09 -18.82 -11.73
C LYS A 66 -9.84 -19.10 -12.57
N ILE A 67 -8.78 -18.30 -12.42
CA ILE A 67 -7.51 -18.51 -13.10
C ILE A 67 -6.64 -19.38 -12.19
N GLU A 68 -6.42 -20.63 -12.58
CA GLU A 68 -5.62 -21.58 -11.78
C GLU A 68 -4.16 -21.16 -11.63
N SER A 69 -3.62 -20.42 -12.62
CA SER A 69 -2.22 -19.96 -12.60
C SER A 69 -2.05 -18.68 -13.42
N LEU A 70 -1.42 -17.67 -12.83
CA LEU A 70 -1.07 -16.44 -13.54
C LEU A 70 -0.06 -16.66 -14.68
N ALA A 71 0.65 -17.79 -14.69
CA ALA A 71 1.61 -18.13 -15.75
C ALA A 71 0.94 -18.62 -17.05
N THR A 72 -0.35 -18.97 -17.02
CA THR A 72 -1.07 -19.53 -18.18
C THR A 72 -1.90 -18.49 -18.93
N VAL A 73 -1.91 -17.24 -18.46
CA VAL A 73 -2.71 -16.14 -19.00
C VAL A 73 -1.84 -14.92 -19.30
N ASP A 74 -2.27 -14.12 -20.27
CA ASP A 74 -1.65 -12.81 -20.51
C ASP A 74 -2.18 -11.78 -19.51
N LEU A 75 -1.32 -11.34 -18.59
CA LEU A 75 -1.64 -10.36 -17.54
C LEU A 75 -2.03 -8.98 -18.07
N ASN A 76 -1.83 -8.70 -19.36
CA ASN A 76 -2.31 -7.46 -20.00
C ASN A 76 -3.82 -7.49 -20.26
N ASN A 77 -4.42 -8.67 -20.30
CA ASN A 77 -5.87 -8.85 -20.47
C ASN A 77 -6.63 -8.88 -19.13
N ILE A 78 -5.91 -8.77 -18.01
CA ILE A 78 -6.49 -8.70 -16.67
C ILE A 78 -6.40 -7.26 -16.20
N LYS A 79 -7.54 -6.68 -15.82
CA LYS A 79 -7.58 -5.39 -15.16
C LYS A 79 -7.15 -5.53 -13.70
N PRO A 80 -5.96 -5.03 -13.31
CA PRO A 80 -5.49 -5.13 -11.93
C PRO A 80 -6.27 -4.17 -11.03
N VAL A 81 -6.02 -4.27 -9.73
CA VAL A 81 -6.50 -3.28 -8.76
C VAL A 81 -6.05 -1.87 -9.15
N ALA A 82 -6.93 -0.89 -8.93
CA ALA A 82 -6.57 0.51 -9.11
C ALA A 82 -5.72 0.96 -7.92
N LYS A 83 -4.59 1.61 -8.19
CA LYS A 83 -3.63 2.06 -7.16
C LYS A 83 -3.27 3.52 -7.36
N LYS A 84 -3.16 4.27 -6.27
CA LYS A 84 -2.75 5.68 -6.25
C LYS A 84 -1.72 5.92 -5.15
N LEU A 85 -0.54 6.44 -5.50
CA LEU A 85 0.48 6.82 -4.53
C LEU A 85 -0.08 7.93 -3.62
N LEU A 86 -0.05 7.70 -2.31
CA LEU A 86 -0.41 8.69 -1.31
C LEU A 86 0.83 9.32 -0.68
N PHE A 87 1.82 8.49 -0.35
CA PHE A 87 2.99 8.97 0.34
C PHE A 87 4.21 8.11 0.04
N ASP A 88 5.27 8.75 -0.44
CA ASP A 88 6.59 8.16 -0.59
C ASP A 88 7.45 8.57 0.61
N LEU A 89 7.79 7.61 1.47
CA LEU A 89 8.51 7.90 2.71
C LEU A 89 9.95 8.36 2.45
N ARG A 90 10.50 8.15 1.25
CA ARG A 90 11.82 8.67 0.88
C ARG A 90 11.88 10.19 0.86
N THR A 91 10.72 10.85 0.89
CA THR A 91 10.62 12.31 1.02
C THR A 91 10.87 12.81 2.43
N LEU A 92 10.93 11.92 3.43
CA LEU A 92 11.29 12.26 4.80
C LEU A 92 12.81 12.44 4.92
N ASP A 93 13.22 13.39 5.75
CA ASP A 93 14.62 13.53 6.19
C ASP A 93 14.93 12.53 7.32
N LEU A 94 14.80 11.24 6.99
CA LEU A 94 14.96 10.12 7.90
C LEU A 94 15.55 8.94 7.13
N ALA A 95 16.58 8.29 7.69
CA ALA A 95 17.03 7.00 7.21
C ALA A 95 15.96 5.94 7.53
N LEU A 96 15.25 5.46 6.50
CA LEU A 96 14.21 4.46 6.65
C LEU A 96 14.79 3.08 6.93
N ASP A 97 14.15 2.34 7.82
CA ASP A 97 14.44 0.93 8.08
C ASP A 97 13.35 0.02 7.49
N ASN A 98 13.38 -1.27 7.83
CA ASN A 98 12.49 -2.33 7.36
C ASN A 98 11.04 -2.16 7.86
N ILE A 99 10.38 -1.07 7.48
CA ILE A 99 8.97 -0.82 7.79
C ILE A 99 8.11 -1.84 7.07
N GLU A 100 7.45 -2.70 7.84
CA GLU A 100 6.70 -3.84 7.32
C GLU A 100 5.29 -3.96 7.89
N GLY A 101 4.96 -3.15 8.90
CA GLY A 101 3.64 -3.11 9.49
C GLY A 101 3.09 -1.69 9.56
N PHE A 102 1.78 -1.56 9.44
CA PHE A 102 1.07 -0.34 9.77
C PHE A 102 -0.35 -0.58 10.28
N THR A 103 -0.90 0.40 10.99
CA THR A 103 -2.28 0.35 11.49
C THR A 103 -2.89 1.74 11.58
N LEU A 104 -4.22 1.79 11.52
CA LEU A 104 -4.96 3.01 11.86
C LEU A 104 -5.06 3.12 13.38
N GLY A 105 -4.47 4.17 13.96
CA GLY A 105 -4.60 4.48 15.37
C GLY A 105 -5.89 5.25 15.68
N ASP A 106 -5.94 5.89 16.84
CA ASP A 106 -7.07 6.66 17.31
C ASP A 106 -7.35 7.92 16.46
N LYS A 107 -8.56 8.45 16.64
CA LYS A 107 -8.91 9.76 16.10
C LYS A 107 -8.13 10.86 16.83
N LEU A 108 -7.55 11.75 16.06
CA LEU A 108 -6.91 12.98 16.53
C LEU A 108 -7.98 14.02 16.91
N PRO A 109 -7.62 15.11 17.62
CA PRO A 109 -8.57 16.14 18.04
C PRO A 109 -9.36 16.80 16.90
N ASP A 110 -8.82 16.79 15.68
CA ASP A 110 -9.49 17.29 14.46
C ASP A 110 -10.41 16.25 13.78
N GLY A 111 -10.58 15.07 14.40
CA GLY A 111 -11.42 13.98 13.94
C GLY A 111 -10.79 13.08 12.87
N GLN A 112 -9.60 13.41 12.38
CA GLN A 112 -8.83 12.58 11.43
C GLN A 112 -8.21 11.38 12.15
N ARG A 113 -7.80 10.35 11.40
CA ARG A 113 -7.17 9.16 11.99
C ARG A 113 -5.66 9.34 12.08
N SER A 114 -5.05 8.82 13.14
CA SER A 114 -3.62 8.54 13.13
C SER A 114 -3.33 7.30 12.29
N LEU A 115 -2.17 7.28 11.64
CA LEU A 115 -1.61 6.12 10.96
C LEU A 115 -0.24 5.85 11.57
N ILE A 116 -0.06 4.64 12.10
CA ILE A 116 1.16 4.22 12.79
C ILE A 116 1.85 3.18 11.94
N LEU A 117 3.13 3.39 11.65
CA LEU A 117 4.00 2.47 10.91
C LEU A 117 5.06 1.93 11.87
N VAL A 118 5.47 0.67 11.66
CA VAL A 118 6.52 0.01 12.47
C VAL A 118 7.51 -0.73 11.57
N SER A 119 8.80 -0.66 11.93
CA SER A 119 9.83 -1.52 11.34
C SER A 119 10.21 -2.69 12.22
N ASP A 120 10.46 -3.83 11.58
CA ASP A 120 11.14 -4.95 12.20
C ASP A 120 12.66 -4.81 12.01
N ASN A 121 13.41 -4.91 13.09
CA ASN A 121 14.87 -4.86 13.02
C ASN A 121 15.50 -6.19 12.59
N ASN A 122 14.71 -7.24 12.30
CA ASN A 122 15.18 -8.57 11.95
C ASN A 122 16.21 -9.15 12.95
N PHE A 123 16.16 -8.72 14.22
CA PHE A 123 17.19 -9.00 15.23
C PHE A 123 18.62 -8.63 14.80
N ASN A 124 18.77 -7.72 13.84
CA ASN A 124 20.05 -7.24 13.33
C ASN A 124 20.43 -5.93 14.04
N PRO A 125 21.61 -5.83 14.68
CA PRO A 125 22.04 -4.61 15.38
C PRO A 125 22.28 -3.41 14.45
N LEU A 126 22.36 -3.63 13.13
CA LEU A 126 22.45 -2.56 12.14
C LEU A 126 21.09 -1.99 11.73
N GLN A 127 20.00 -2.64 12.13
CA GLN A 127 18.63 -2.19 11.90
C GLN A 127 18.00 -1.72 13.20
N GLN A 128 17.10 -0.75 13.10
CA GLN A 128 16.41 -0.13 14.21
C GLN A 128 14.91 -0.34 14.09
N THR A 129 14.26 -0.62 15.22
CA THR A 129 12.81 -0.51 15.34
C THR A 129 12.42 0.96 15.33
N GLN A 130 11.67 1.35 14.31
CA GLN A 130 11.13 2.68 14.10
C GLN A 130 9.62 2.61 14.35
N VAL A 131 9.08 3.66 14.98
CA VAL A 131 7.64 3.89 15.05
C VAL A 131 7.37 5.27 14.48
N LEU A 132 6.72 5.32 13.32
CA LEU A 132 6.37 6.58 12.65
C LEU A 132 4.87 6.81 12.78
N ALA A 133 4.48 8.02 13.18
CA ALA A 133 3.09 8.40 13.33
C ALA A 133 2.73 9.56 12.41
N PHE A 134 1.68 9.38 11.61
CA PHE A 134 1.18 10.38 10.68
C PHE A 134 -0.29 10.68 10.95
N LYS A 135 -0.75 11.85 10.50
CA LYS A 135 -2.17 12.13 10.36
C LYS A 135 -2.64 11.68 8.97
N LEU A 136 -3.59 10.75 8.93
CA LEU A 136 -4.26 10.34 7.71
C LEU A 136 -5.47 11.24 7.46
N LYS A 137 -5.39 12.08 6.43
CA LYS A 137 -6.51 12.91 6.00
C LYS A 137 -7.50 12.08 5.18
N MET A 138 -8.61 11.73 5.81
CA MET A 138 -9.76 11.12 5.16
C MET A 138 -10.73 12.20 4.68
N GLU A 139 -11.39 11.93 3.56
CA GLU A 139 -12.51 12.77 3.13
C GLU A 139 -13.66 12.71 4.14
N ALA A 140 -14.43 13.80 4.20
CA ALA A 140 -15.59 13.86 5.07
C ALA A 140 -16.61 12.75 4.73
N PRO A 141 -17.22 12.06 5.72
CA PRO A 141 -18.15 10.96 5.47
C PRO A 141 -19.30 11.32 4.52
N ILE A 142 -19.80 12.55 4.58
CA ILE A 142 -20.88 13.03 3.71
C ILE A 142 -20.44 13.11 2.24
N ILE A 143 -19.20 13.54 1.98
CA ILE A 143 -18.65 13.61 0.61
C ILE A 143 -18.46 12.20 0.07
N ARG A 144 -17.97 11.28 0.91
CA ARG A 144 -17.85 9.86 0.56
C ARG A 144 -19.20 9.24 0.23
N LEU A 145 -20.22 9.49 1.05
CA LEU A 145 -21.59 9.01 0.82
C LEU A 145 -22.16 9.56 -0.51
N ILE A 146 -22.02 10.86 -0.75
CA ILE A 146 -22.46 11.51 -1.98
C ILE A 146 -21.79 10.86 -3.20
N ARG A 147 -20.46 10.66 -3.17
CA ARG A 147 -19.75 10.00 -4.27
C ARG A 147 -20.29 8.60 -4.56
N HIS A 148 -20.50 7.80 -3.52
CA HIS A 148 -21.04 6.44 -3.69
C HIS A 148 -22.46 6.43 -4.25
N LEU A 149 -23.32 7.36 -3.82
CA LEU A 149 -24.67 7.45 -4.38
C LEU A 149 -24.59 7.82 -5.86
N PHE A 150 -23.77 8.79 -6.25
CA PHE A 150 -23.67 9.20 -7.66
C PHE A 150 -22.93 8.19 -8.56
N SER A 151 -21.94 7.44 -8.06
CA SER A 151 -21.31 6.37 -8.84
C SER A 151 -22.27 5.21 -9.10
N ALA A 152 -23.28 4.99 -8.25
CA ALA A 152 -24.32 3.99 -8.47
C ALA A 152 -25.37 4.40 -9.51
N PHE A 153 -25.49 5.69 -9.86
CA PHE A 153 -26.43 6.20 -10.87
C PHE A 153 -25.78 6.52 -12.22
N GLY A 154 -24.46 6.42 -12.32
CA GLY A 154 -23.70 6.67 -13.54
C GLY A 154 -23.11 5.40 -14.14
N ASN A 155 -23.97 4.50 -14.64
CA ASN A 155 -23.65 3.43 -15.58
C ASN A 155 -24.86 3.15 -16.48
#